data_AF-A0A353VL52-F1
#
_entry.id   AF-A0A353VL52-F1
#
_cell.length_a   1.000
_cell.length_b   1.000
_cell.length_c   1.000
_cell.angle_alpha   90.00
_cell.angle_beta   90.00
_cell.angle_gamma   90.00
#
_symmetry.space_group_name_H-M   'P 1'
#
loop_
_entity.id
_entity.type
_entity.pdbx_description
1 polymer ?
#
loop_
_entity_poly.entity_id
_entity_poly.type
_entity_poly.pdbx_seq_one_letter_code
_entity_poly.pdbx_strand_id
1 'polypeptide(L)'
;MRFSILLVLFLLPVSMLAQSATDINLAEAYFNRGEYEKAELYYKKIYNKSRQPAYFDRYITCLERQDKIEEATKKLDKEIKKNPNQVMWLVKIGELEMRLDNERSAKKSWDEALRHLNKSPGNVVTVAREFASLGQNEYALEAYEIGKRNLQGFYTFNIEIAELYGAEGNFDKMVDLYLELIAINPAYLQSVQNMLNRNFNLDDPWSDEVELIRKRLLIQVNQNPENETFAEMLIWMYMKIDDYQSAFIQVKALDRRMDLKGQRMIRFARLARKNRKYDVSKQAYTYVSKAAPVESSLWYIARVERLSVSKDQLDVTPGELTQEYGSLASDYQELLNTMYISDQNVQYYKEWAEVLAYRVDQSDSALVILQKIVDNGGVNKENKARVKIQMGDIYIMRNEVWDAALYYMQAEKAFKYDELGDVAKLRAAKIAYYTGDFQWAEAQLDVLKGSTSKLTANDALYLSNLITDNTGLDTSFVAMEMFAAADLYVAQKRYEEALKTYDLINIQFPGHMLTDDIWMRKYQVAMERNQIDNAKDALLEITSKYSYDILGDDALFHLAKLYDERYDEPEKAKEIYFQFLNEYPSSLYIDEARENYRRLRGDFDEPSLP
;
A
#
# COMPACT_ATOMS: atom_id res chain seq x y z
N MET A 1 29.80 77.08 -16.63
CA MET A 1 30.16 77.01 -15.20
C MET A 1 28.96 76.52 -14.40
N ARG A 2 29.16 75.41 -13.67
CA ARG A 2 28.43 74.99 -12.45
C ARG A 2 26.97 74.51 -12.64
N PHE A 3 26.73 73.35 -13.23
CA PHE A 3 26.52 72.06 -12.53
C PHE A 3 27.07 71.93 -11.08
N SER A 4 26.36 71.14 -10.27
CA SER A 4 26.87 70.46 -9.05
C SER A 4 26.53 71.00 -7.66
N ILE A 5 25.36 71.61 -7.41
CA ILE A 5 24.89 71.81 -6.02
C ILE A 5 23.36 71.63 -5.93
N LEU A 6 22.86 70.42 -6.18
CA LEU A 6 21.51 70.04 -5.71
C LEU A 6 21.33 68.51 -5.61
N LEU A 7 22.40 67.79 -5.25
CA LEU A 7 22.39 66.33 -5.07
C LEU A 7 23.14 65.90 -3.80
N VAL A 8 22.97 66.64 -2.69
CA VAL A 8 23.57 66.31 -1.39
C VAL A 8 22.51 66.20 -0.27
N LEU A 9 21.23 66.36 -0.59
CA LEU A 9 20.15 66.38 0.43
C LEU A 9 19.30 65.11 0.50
N PHE A 10 19.82 63.97 0.01
CA PHE A 10 19.14 62.65 0.10
C PHE A 10 20.04 61.52 0.63
N LEU A 11 21.16 61.86 1.27
CA LEU A 11 21.98 60.89 1.98
C LEU A 11 21.91 61.16 3.48
N LEU A 12 21.09 60.33 4.14
CA LEU A 12 20.91 60.07 5.59
C LEU A 12 19.48 60.42 6.07
N PRO A 13 18.71 59.43 6.58
CA PRO A 13 19.19 58.36 7.46
C PRO A 13 18.95 56.94 6.89
N VAL A 14 19.91 56.41 6.11
CA VAL A 14 19.97 54.96 5.81
C VAL A 14 21.01 54.25 6.70
N SER A 15 21.89 55.01 7.37
CA SER A 15 22.96 54.45 8.22
C SER A 15 22.46 53.88 9.56
N MET A 16 21.28 54.26 10.05
CA MET A 16 20.74 53.71 11.29
C MET A 16 20.15 52.30 11.11
N LEU A 17 19.62 51.97 9.92
CA LEU A 17 19.08 50.64 9.62
C LEU A 17 20.18 49.62 9.25
N ALA A 18 21.30 50.09 8.68
CA ALA A 18 22.43 49.22 8.32
C ALA A 18 23.20 48.70 9.54
N GLN A 19 23.37 49.52 10.60
CA GLN A 19 24.05 49.07 11.83
C GLN A 19 23.27 48.00 12.60
N SER A 20 21.94 48.10 12.67
CA SER A 20 21.12 47.07 13.33
C SER A 20 21.18 45.72 12.61
N ALA A 21 21.17 45.71 11.27
CA ALA A 21 21.31 44.48 10.50
C ALA A 21 22.69 43.83 10.69
N THR A 22 23.74 44.65 10.83
CA THR A 22 25.11 44.16 11.07
C THR A 22 25.26 43.56 12.47
N ASP A 23 24.72 44.22 13.50
CA ASP A 23 24.72 43.72 14.88
C ASP A 23 23.92 42.40 15.01
N ILE A 24 22.77 42.27 14.33
CA ILE A 24 21.95 41.04 14.34
C ILE A 24 22.69 39.88 13.71
N ASN A 25 23.29 40.08 12.53
CA ASN A 25 24.04 39.03 11.83
C ASN A 25 25.26 38.57 12.63
N LEU A 26 25.96 39.50 13.30
CA LEU A 26 27.07 39.16 14.19
C LEU A 26 26.60 38.39 15.43
N ALA A 27 25.50 38.81 16.07
CA ALA A 27 24.93 38.12 17.21
C ALA A 27 24.57 36.66 16.88
N GLU A 28 23.91 36.45 15.74
CA GLU A 28 23.52 35.13 15.25
C GLU A 28 24.74 34.26 14.88
N ALA A 29 25.75 34.86 14.23
CA ALA A 29 26.99 34.15 13.90
C ALA A 29 27.77 33.70 15.15
N TYR A 30 27.87 34.55 16.17
CA TYR A 30 28.50 34.17 17.43
C TYR A 30 27.69 33.11 18.17
N PHE A 31 26.36 33.23 18.21
CA PHE A 31 25.48 32.26 18.85
C PHE A 31 25.62 30.86 18.24
N ASN A 32 25.60 30.77 16.90
CA ASN A 32 25.72 29.49 16.20
C ASN A 32 27.11 28.85 16.28
N ARG A 33 28.15 29.63 16.63
CA ARG A 33 29.50 29.12 16.92
C ARG A 33 29.71 28.74 18.40
N GLY A 34 28.69 28.92 19.24
CA GLY A 34 28.82 28.72 20.68
C GLY A 34 29.64 29.79 21.40
N GLU A 35 29.95 30.91 20.75
CA GLU A 35 30.67 32.05 21.34
C GLU A 35 29.72 32.93 22.17
N TYR A 36 29.14 32.35 23.23
CA TYR A 36 28.03 32.93 23.97
C TYR A 36 28.38 34.23 24.71
N GLU A 37 29.62 34.41 25.20
CA GLU A 37 30.04 35.67 25.83
C GLU A 37 29.95 36.85 24.84
N LYS A 38 30.34 36.61 23.59
CA LYS A 38 30.29 37.65 22.55
C LYS A 38 28.85 37.88 22.10
N ALA A 39 28.10 36.80 21.86
CA ALA A 39 26.70 36.87 21.47
C ALA A 39 25.87 37.63 22.53
N GLU A 40 26.13 37.41 23.82
CA GLU A 40 25.49 38.10 24.94
C GLU A 40 25.58 39.62 24.81
N LEU A 41 26.76 40.16 24.53
CA LEU A 41 27.00 41.60 24.40
C LEU A 41 26.16 42.21 23.27
N TYR A 42 26.09 41.52 22.13
CA TYR A 42 25.30 41.98 20.99
C TYR A 42 23.79 41.83 21.25
N TYR A 43 23.31 40.70 21.75
CA TYR A 43 21.88 40.51 22.04
C TYR A 43 21.37 41.48 23.11
N LYS A 44 22.14 41.73 24.18
CA LYS A 44 21.82 42.75 25.18
C LYS A 44 21.71 44.15 24.57
N LYS A 45 22.65 44.53 23.70
CA LYS A 45 22.64 45.82 22.99
C LYS A 45 21.44 45.94 22.05
N ILE A 46 21.15 44.90 21.28
CA ILE A 46 20.01 44.85 20.34
C ILE A 46 18.70 44.95 21.12
N TYR A 47 18.52 44.14 22.16
CA TYR A 47 17.32 44.14 22.98
C TYR A 47 17.06 45.49 23.64
N ASN A 48 18.09 46.13 24.20
CA ASN A 48 17.93 47.45 24.82
C ASN A 48 17.41 48.52 23.85
N LYS A 49 17.71 48.38 22.55
CA LYS A 49 17.24 49.28 21.49
C LYS A 49 15.86 48.88 20.97
N SER A 50 15.65 47.61 20.65
CA SER A 50 14.45 47.14 19.95
C SER A 50 13.29 46.79 20.86
N ARG A 51 13.58 46.38 22.11
CA ARG A 51 12.62 45.83 23.09
C ARG A 51 11.82 44.62 22.60
N GLN A 52 12.28 43.95 21.54
CA GLN A 52 11.62 42.77 20.98
C GLN A 52 11.91 41.52 21.82
N PRO A 53 10.89 40.73 22.21
CA PRO A 53 11.06 39.54 23.06
C PRO A 53 12.08 38.53 22.53
N ALA A 54 12.07 38.25 21.22
CA ALA A 54 12.97 37.26 20.63
C ALA A 54 14.46 37.53 20.89
N TYR A 55 14.89 38.79 20.93
CA TYR A 55 16.29 39.12 21.26
C TYR A 55 16.57 39.05 22.76
N PHE A 56 15.56 39.23 23.59
CA PHE A 56 15.67 38.99 25.03
C PHE A 56 15.83 37.51 25.31
N ASP A 57 15.04 36.66 24.66
CA ASP A 57 15.14 35.20 24.79
C ASP A 57 16.55 34.73 24.43
N ARG A 58 17.10 35.21 23.30
CA ARG A 58 18.50 34.93 22.91
C ARG A 58 19.52 35.44 23.92
N TYR A 59 19.31 36.61 24.51
CA TYR A 59 20.17 37.14 25.58
C TYR A 59 20.15 36.22 26.82
N ILE A 60 18.97 35.79 27.25
CA ILE A 60 18.80 34.86 28.36
C ILE A 60 19.47 33.52 28.05
N THR A 61 19.25 32.94 26.86
CA THR A 61 19.92 31.70 26.46
C THR A 61 21.44 31.82 26.48
N CYS A 62 22.01 32.98 26.10
CA CYS A 62 23.46 33.18 26.20
C CYS A 62 23.94 33.14 27.66
N LEU A 63 23.17 33.70 28.60
CA LEU A 63 23.51 33.62 30.03
C LEU A 63 23.41 32.18 30.54
N GLU A 64 22.37 31.44 30.13
CA GLU A 64 22.20 30.04 30.51
C GLU A 64 23.34 29.15 30.02
N ARG A 65 23.79 29.34 28.78
CA ARG A 65 24.89 28.58 28.18
C ARG A 65 26.25 28.90 28.80
N GLN A 66 26.36 30.03 29.48
CA GLN A 66 27.52 30.43 30.27
C GLN A 66 27.37 30.04 31.76
N ASP A 67 26.35 29.27 32.12
CA ASP A 67 26.02 28.87 33.50
C ASP A 67 25.74 30.04 34.46
N LYS A 68 25.35 31.21 33.92
CA LYS A 68 25.00 32.41 34.68
C LYS A 68 23.52 32.43 35.08
N ILE A 69 23.07 31.37 35.74
CA ILE A 69 21.65 31.10 35.97
C ILE A 69 20.99 32.14 36.86
N GLU A 70 21.63 32.51 37.98
CA GLU A 70 21.10 33.56 38.86
C GLU A 70 20.97 34.92 38.16
N GLU A 71 21.90 35.26 37.27
CA GLU A 71 21.81 36.51 36.53
C GLU A 71 20.63 36.45 35.55
N ALA A 72 20.50 35.35 34.80
CA ALA A 72 19.40 35.13 33.88
C ALA A 72 18.04 35.27 34.58
N THR A 73 17.85 34.60 35.72
CA THR A 73 16.62 34.68 36.53
C THR A 73 16.34 36.12 36.97
N LYS A 74 17.34 36.82 37.54
CA LYS A 74 17.20 38.23 37.96
C LYS A 74 16.84 39.16 36.80
N LYS A 75 17.35 38.91 35.58
CA LYS A 75 16.99 39.70 34.39
C LYS A 75 15.54 39.43 33.97
N LEU A 76 15.14 38.17 33.92
CA LEU A 76 13.76 37.77 33.59
C LEU A 76 12.75 38.35 34.58
N ASP A 77 13.00 38.22 35.89
CA ASP A 77 12.16 38.79 36.96
C ASP A 77 11.95 40.30 36.83
N LYS A 78 12.97 41.01 36.38
CA LYS A 78 12.90 42.46 36.17
C LYS A 78 12.07 42.78 34.93
N GLU A 79 12.16 41.96 33.89
CA GLU A 79 11.52 42.23 32.61
C GLU A 79 10.06 41.77 32.58
N ILE A 80 9.71 40.68 33.26
CA ILE A 80 8.34 40.19 33.38
C ILE A 80 7.44 41.19 34.11
N LYS A 81 7.97 41.93 35.10
CA LYS A 81 7.23 43.02 35.78
C LYS A 81 6.76 44.12 34.83
N LYS A 82 7.43 44.29 33.68
CA LYS A 82 7.04 45.26 32.66
C LYS A 82 6.13 44.64 31.60
N ASN A 83 6.22 43.32 31.40
CA ASN A 83 5.50 42.60 30.37
C ASN A 83 4.81 41.35 30.96
N PRO A 84 3.86 41.50 31.89
CA PRO A 84 3.28 40.37 32.63
C PRO A 84 2.53 39.36 31.74
N ASN A 85 2.19 39.73 30.51
CA ASN A 85 1.50 38.86 29.56
C ASN A 85 2.46 37.95 28.75
N GLN A 86 3.78 38.04 28.96
CA GLN A 86 4.76 37.17 28.31
C GLN A 86 4.87 35.84 29.06
N VAL A 87 3.87 34.98 28.88
CA VAL A 87 3.71 33.72 29.61
C VAL A 87 4.94 32.81 29.51
N MET A 88 5.59 32.74 28.35
CA MET A 88 6.80 31.91 28.17
C MET A 88 7.97 32.32 29.07
N TRP A 89 8.07 33.61 29.44
CA TRP A 89 9.09 34.05 30.39
C TRP A 89 8.80 33.56 31.81
N LEU A 90 7.53 33.44 32.21
CA LEU A 90 7.16 32.85 33.50
C LEU A 90 7.49 31.35 33.55
N VAL A 91 7.28 30.63 32.45
CA VAL A 91 7.70 29.23 32.33
C VAL A 91 9.22 29.10 32.46
N LYS A 92 9.97 29.93 31.73
CA LYS A 92 11.44 29.99 31.79
C LYS A 92 11.97 30.37 33.17
N ILE A 93 11.35 31.34 33.87
CA ILE A 93 11.72 31.67 35.25
C ILE A 93 11.61 30.43 36.13
N GLY A 94 10.50 29.69 36.03
CA GLY A 94 10.33 28.50 36.86
C GLY A 94 11.32 27.38 36.52
N GLU A 95 11.67 27.19 35.25
CA GLU A 95 12.77 26.28 34.86
C GLU A 95 14.10 26.69 35.51
N LEU A 96 14.49 27.97 35.42
CA LEU A 96 15.75 28.43 35.99
C LEU A 96 15.76 28.34 37.52
N GLU A 97 14.64 28.61 38.18
CA GLU A 97 14.50 28.45 39.63
C GLU A 97 14.57 26.98 40.06
N MET A 98 14.05 26.04 39.26
CA MET A 98 14.25 24.60 39.51
C MET A 98 15.74 24.22 39.45
N ARG A 99 16.49 24.79 38.50
CA ARG A 99 17.95 24.56 38.39
C ARG A 99 18.76 25.16 39.55
N LEU A 100 18.16 26.09 40.29
CA LEU A 100 18.73 26.69 41.50
C LEU A 100 18.22 26.01 42.79
N ASP A 101 17.56 24.85 42.68
CA ASP A 101 16.93 24.12 43.79
C ASP A 101 15.84 24.92 44.53
N ASN A 102 15.25 25.94 43.88
CA ASN A 102 14.22 26.81 44.44
C ASN A 102 12.82 26.39 44.00
N GLU A 103 12.43 25.13 44.29
CA GLU A 103 11.17 24.53 43.83
C GLU A 103 9.92 25.38 44.13
N ARG A 104 9.87 26.02 45.31
CA ARG A 104 8.74 26.88 45.70
C ARG A 104 8.59 28.11 44.79
N SER A 105 9.70 28.74 44.42
CA SER A 105 9.70 29.89 43.51
C SER A 105 9.36 29.46 42.08
N ALA A 106 9.82 28.28 41.68
CA ALA A 106 9.49 27.71 40.39
C ALA A 106 7.99 27.48 40.22
N LYS A 107 7.38 26.73 41.14
CA LYS A 107 5.93 26.46 41.13
C LYS A 107 5.11 27.75 41.14
N LYS A 108 5.49 28.73 41.95
CA LYS A 108 4.81 30.04 41.98
C LYS A 108 4.82 30.73 40.61
N SER A 109 5.93 30.65 39.89
CA SER A 109 6.09 31.25 38.55
C SER A 109 5.25 30.50 37.52
N TRP A 110 5.20 29.17 37.59
CA TRP A 110 4.37 28.35 36.72
C TRP A 110 2.87 28.53 36.97
N ASP A 111 2.43 28.62 38.23
CA ASP A 111 1.05 28.95 38.56
C ASP A 111 0.68 30.35 38.02
N GLU A 112 1.63 31.29 38.02
CA GLU A 112 1.45 32.61 37.42
C GLU A 112 1.37 32.53 35.90
N ALA A 113 2.19 31.70 35.26
CA ALA A 113 2.13 31.44 33.83
C ALA A 113 0.72 30.95 33.41
N LEU A 114 0.18 29.98 34.16
CA LEU A 114 -1.16 29.44 33.93
C LEU A 114 -2.28 30.49 34.12
N ARG A 115 -2.16 31.37 35.13
CA ARG A 115 -3.12 32.48 35.34
C ARG A 115 -3.12 33.50 34.19
N HIS A 116 -1.97 33.69 33.54
CA HIS A 116 -1.81 34.63 32.42
C HIS A 116 -1.98 33.99 31.05
N LEU A 117 -2.33 32.70 30.99
CA LEU A 117 -2.53 31.97 29.74
C LEU A 117 -3.63 32.65 28.91
N ASN A 118 -3.28 33.06 27.69
CA ASN A 118 -4.21 33.80 26.85
C ASN A 118 -5.22 32.86 26.16
N LYS A 119 -6.33 33.43 25.68
CA LYS A 119 -7.39 32.68 24.98
C LYS A 119 -7.04 32.41 23.51
N SER A 120 -5.83 31.89 23.24
CA SER A 120 -5.43 31.46 21.90
C SER A 120 -5.00 29.99 21.94
N PRO A 121 -5.56 29.10 21.10
CA PRO A 121 -5.16 27.70 21.05
C PRO A 121 -3.65 27.52 20.85
N GLY A 122 -3.05 28.31 19.95
CA GLY A 122 -1.61 28.22 19.68
C GLY A 122 -0.75 28.58 20.89
N ASN A 123 -1.19 29.52 21.74
CA ASN A 123 -0.46 29.86 22.95
C ASN A 123 -0.58 28.76 24.01
N VAL A 124 -1.79 28.23 24.22
CA VAL A 124 -2.05 27.09 25.12
C VAL A 124 -1.14 25.91 24.75
N VAL A 125 -1.14 25.51 23.47
CA VAL A 125 -0.28 24.42 22.97
C VAL A 125 1.20 24.72 23.19
N THR A 126 1.63 25.95 22.91
CA THR A 126 3.05 26.34 23.08
C THR A 126 3.49 26.22 24.53
N VAL A 127 2.71 26.76 25.47
CA VAL A 127 3.03 26.75 26.91
C VAL A 127 2.96 25.33 27.47
N ALA A 128 1.96 24.55 27.09
CA ALA A 128 1.83 23.17 27.54
C ALA A 128 2.97 22.27 27.02
N ARG A 129 3.38 22.43 25.76
CA ARG A 129 4.54 21.71 25.20
C ARG A 129 5.84 22.08 25.91
N GLU A 130 6.03 23.35 26.27
CA GLU A 130 7.18 23.76 27.05
C GLU A 130 7.18 23.07 28.42
N PHE A 131 6.05 23.08 29.14
CA PHE A 131 5.93 22.34 30.41
C PHE A 131 6.26 20.86 30.26
N ALA A 132 5.75 20.21 29.22
CA ALA A 132 6.03 18.80 28.94
C ALA A 132 7.52 18.56 28.64
N SER A 133 8.18 19.46 27.89
CA SER A 133 9.62 19.36 27.62
C SER A 133 10.49 19.47 28.87
N LEU A 134 9.98 20.13 29.92
CA LEU A 134 10.61 20.25 31.23
C LEU A 134 10.27 19.07 32.17
N GLY A 135 9.54 18.06 31.68
CA GLY A 135 9.04 16.95 32.49
C GLY A 135 7.92 17.35 33.46
N GLN A 136 7.33 18.53 33.31
CA GLN A 136 6.26 19.06 34.16
C GLN A 136 4.88 18.77 33.57
N ASN A 137 4.57 17.47 33.40
CA ASN A 137 3.37 17.04 32.70
C ASN A 137 2.07 17.47 33.40
N GLU A 138 2.05 17.55 34.73
CA GLU A 138 0.89 18.05 35.48
C GLU A 138 0.54 19.50 35.08
N TYR A 139 1.56 20.36 34.95
CA TYR A 139 1.38 21.74 34.49
C TYR A 139 1.00 21.82 33.00
N ALA A 140 1.51 20.91 32.18
CA ALA A 140 1.11 20.81 30.78
C ALA A 140 -0.38 20.44 30.64
N LEU A 141 -0.84 19.45 31.40
CA LEU A 141 -2.26 19.06 31.46
C LEU A 141 -3.14 20.19 31.99
N GLU A 142 -2.72 20.89 33.04
CA GLU A 142 -3.48 22.03 33.58
C GLU A 142 -3.60 23.17 32.56
N ALA A 143 -2.55 23.45 31.79
CA ALA A 143 -2.60 24.43 30.69
C ALA A 143 -3.66 24.06 29.65
N TYR A 144 -3.72 22.79 29.24
CA TYR A 144 -4.76 22.32 28.32
C TYR A 144 -6.16 22.40 28.92
N GLU A 145 -6.35 22.06 30.20
CA GLU A 145 -7.64 22.17 30.89
C GLU A 145 -8.11 23.63 31.03
N ILE A 146 -7.20 24.57 31.31
CA ILE A 146 -7.50 26.01 31.25
C ILE A 146 -7.89 26.40 29.82
N GLY A 147 -7.17 25.91 28.81
CA GLY A 147 -7.50 26.09 27.40
C GLY A 147 -8.91 25.61 27.06
N LYS A 148 -9.25 24.37 27.40
CA LYS A 148 -10.56 23.73 27.16
C LYS A 148 -11.70 24.53 27.80
N ARG A 149 -11.51 25.02 29.04
CA ARG A 149 -12.48 25.90 29.72
C ARG A 149 -12.65 27.26 29.05
N ASN A 150 -11.56 27.84 28.54
CA ASN A 150 -11.57 29.19 27.96
C ASN A 150 -11.98 29.23 26.49
N LEU A 151 -11.86 28.12 25.77
CA LEU A 151 -12.03 28.00 24.31
C LEU A 151 -13.16 27.02 23.92
N GLN A 152 -14.14 26.85 24.81
CA GLN A 152 -15.25 25.89 24.63
C GLN A 152 -15.86 25.93 23.22
N GLY A 153 -15.99 24.74 22.61
CA GLY A 153 -16.59 24.56 21.28
C GLY A 153 -15.67 24.90 20.08
N PHE A 154 -14.47 25.44 20.31
CA PHE A 154 -13.54 25.80 19.25
C PHE A 154 -12.35 24.83 19.13
N TYR A 155 -11.76 24.40 20.25
CA TYR A 155 -10.64 23.48 20.27
C TYR A 155 -10.62 22.65 21.56
N THR A 156 -10.52 21.32 21.46
CA THR A 156 -10.65 20.43 22.62
C THR A 156 -9.32 19.98 23.22
N PHE A 157 -8.21 20.16 22.49
CA PHE A 157 -6.86 19.71 22.87
C PHE A 157 -6.72 18.20 23.07
N ASN A 158 -7.71 17.38 22.64
CA ASN A 158 -7.70 15.94 22.89
C ASN A 158 -6.47 15.25 22.27
N ILE A 159 -5.98 15.71 21.12
CA ILE A 159 -4.79 15.12 20.47
C ILE A 159 -3.58 15.36 21.35
N GLU A 160 -3.36 16.61 21.77
CA GLU A 160 -2.19 16.98 22.56
C GLU A 160 -2.21 16.36 23.96
N ILE A 161 -3.39 16.30 24.60
CA ILE A 161 -3.54 15.64 25.91
C ILE A 161 -3.30 14.12 25.75
N ALA A 162 -3.78 13.51 24.67
CA ALA A 162 -3.54 12.09 24.41
C ALA A 162 -2.06 11.78 24.17
N GLU A 163 -1.33 12.65 23.48
CA GLU A 163 0.12 12.52 23.30
C GLU A 163 0.87 12.56 24.64
N LEU A 164 0.48 13.44 25.56
CA LEU A 164 1.05 13.47 26.92
C LEU A 164 0.78 12.17 27.67
N TYR A 165 -0.46 11.68 27.66
CA TYR A 165 -0.79 10.41 28.31
C TYR A 165 -0.07 9.21 27.67
N GLY A 166 0.11 9.21 26.36
CA GLY A 166 0.90 8.20 25.66
C GLY A 166 2.36 8.19 26.11
N ALA A 167 2.98 9.37 26.24
CA ALA A 167 4.36 9.50 26.72
C ALA A 167 4.54 9.02 28.18
N GLU A 168 3.48 9.06 28.99
CA GLU A 168 3.45 8.53 30.36
C GLU A 168 3.10 7.04 30.44
N GLY A 169 2.79 6.39 29.31
CA GLY A 169 2.28 5.01 29.28
C GLY A 169 0.82 4.86 29.72
N ASN A 170 0.08 5.96 29.88
CA ASN A 170 -1.34 5.95 30.25
C ASN A 170 -2.24 5.77 29.02
N PHE A 171 -2.15 4.59 28.40
CA PHE A 171 -2.84 4.29 27.16
C PHE A 171 -4.36 4.27 27.29
N ASP A 172 -4.92 3.94 28.46
CA ASP A 172 -6.35 4.02 28.73
C ASP A 172 -6.92 5.42 28.44
N LYS A 173 -6.31 6.46 29.03
CA LYS A 173 -6.77 7.85 28.84
C LYS A 173 -6.50 8.35 27.44
N MET A 174 -5.37 7.94 26.84
CA MET A 174 -5.04 8.26 25.46
C MET A 174 -6.11 7.75 24.49
N VAL A 175 -6.50 6.48 24.61
CA VAL A 175 -7.55 5.87 23.78
C VAL A 175 -8.90 6.53 24.04
N ASP A 176 -9.27 6.80 25.30
CA ASP A 176 -10.53 7.48 25.63
C ASP A 176 -10.62 8.86 24.93
N LEU A 177 -9.55 9.65 24.91
CA LEU A 177 -9.50 10.95 24.23
C LEU A 177 -9.59 10.86 22.70
N TYR A 178 -9.00 9.83 22.11
CA TYR A 178 -9.14 9.54 20.69
C TYR A 178 -10.58 9.18 20.33
N LEU A 179 -11.26 8.38 21.15
CA LEU A 179 -12.67 8.06 20.93
C LEU A 179 -13.59 9.26 21.18
N GLU A 180 -13.25 10.14 22.12
CA GLU A 180 -13.94 11.42 22.32
C GLU A 180 -13.88 12.30 21.07
N LEU A 181 -12.77 12.31 20.32
CA LEU A 181 -12.69 13.04 19.04
C LEU A 181 -13.73 12.54 18.03
N ILE A 182 -13.92 11.22 17.93
CA ILE A 182 -14.94 10.62 17.05
C ILE A 182 -16.35 11.01 17.51
N ALA A 183 -16.60 11.00 18.83
CA ALA A 183 -17.88 11.44 19.40
C ALA A 183 -18.18 12.91 19.07
N ILE A 184 -17.16 13.78 19.10
CA ILE A 184 -17.29 15.20 18.77
C ILE A 184 -17.59 15.39 17.28
N ASN A 185 -16.83 14.73 16.40
CA ASN A 185 -17.02 14.82 14.97
C ASN A 185 -16.57 13.52 14.28
N PRO A 186 -17.48 12.79 13.62
CA PRO A 186 -17.17 11.59 12.85
C PRO A 186 -16.04 11.75 11.81
N ALA A 187 -15.79 12.98 11.33
CA ALA A 187 -14.71 13.26 10.39
C ALA A 187 -13.30 12.96 10.96
N TYR A 188 -13.15 12.82 12.27
CA TYR A 188 -11.90 12.42 12.89
C TYR A 188 -11.57 10.93 12.75
N LEU A 189 -12.47 10.09 12.25
CA LEU A 189 -12.29 8.63 12.13
C LEU A 189 -10.92 8.27 11.54
N GLN A 190 -10.59 8.79 10.35
CA GLN A 190 -9.32 8.48 9.68
C GLN A 190 -8.10 8.96 10.47
N SER A 191 -8.21 10.13 11.10
CA SER A 191 -7.11 10.68 11.91
C SER A 191 -6.86 9.80 13.14
N VAL A 192 -7.93 9.34 13.78
CA VAL A 192 -7.83 8.43 14.93
C VAL A 192 -7.27 7.07 14.53
N GLN A 193 -7.67 6.50 13.40
CA GLN A 193 -7.05 5.28 12.86
C GLN A 193 -5.54 5.45 12.65
N ASN A 194 -5.12 6.58 12.07
CA ASN A 194 -3.70 6.87 11.86
C ASN A 194 -2.95 7.03 13.19
N MET A 195 -3.56 7.69 14.18
CA MET A 195 -2.96 7.84 15.51
C MET A 195 -2.85 6.50 16.24
N LEU A 196 -3.85 5.62 16.16
CA LEU A 196 -3.76 4.29 16.76
C LEU A 196 -2.66 3.45 16.09
N ASN A 197 -2.59 3.41 14.75
CA ASN A 197 -1.54 2.70 14.03
C ASN A 197 -0.13 3.24 14.33
N ARG A 198 0.01 4.53 14.60
CA ARG A 198 1.31 5.14 14.91
C ARG A 198 1.79 4.82 16.32
N ASN A 199 0.87 4.78 17.28
CA ASN A 199 1.22 4.66 18.70
C ASN A 199 1.14 3.23 19.24
N PHE A 200 0.51 2.31 18.50
CA PHE A 200 0.32 0.93 18.92
C PHE A 200 0.73 -0.04 17.82
N ASN A 201 1.39 -1.13 18.20
CA ASN A 201 1.59 -2.27 17.32
C ASN A 201 0.28 -3.09 17.25
N LEU A 202 -0.49 -2.90 16.18
CA LEU A 202 -1.75 -3.60 15.97
C LEU A 202 -1.59 -4.90 15.17
N ASP A 203 -0.36 -5.32 14.89
CA ASP A 203 -0.08 -6.54 14.13
C ASP A 203 -0.03 -7.80 15.03
N ASP A 204 0.07 -7.63 16.35
CA ASP A 204 -0.18 -8.69 17.34
C ASP A 204 -1.63 -8.59 17.88
N PRO A 205 -2.55 -9.47 17.43
CA PRO A 205 -3.95 -9.48 17.86
C PRO A 205 -4.15 -9.74 19.36
N TRP A 206 -3.13 -10.27 20.05
CA TRP A 206 -3.22 -10.68 21.46
C TRP A 206 -2.55 -9.70 22.42
N SER A 207 -2.03 -8.59 21.91
CA SER A 207 -1.44 -7.53 22.74
C SER A 207 -2.48 -6.87 23.66
N ASP A 208 -2.01 -6.40 24.83
CA ASP A 208 -2.85 -5.71 25.82
C ASP A 208 -3.45 -4.42 25.23
N GLU A 209 -2.72 -3.74 24.34
CA GLU A 209 -3.13 -2.53 23.65
C GLU A 209 -4.29 -2.78 22.67
N VAL A 210 -4.20 -3.84 21.87
CA VAL A 210 -5.29 -4.28 20.98
C VAL A 210 -6.54 -4.61 21.80
N GLU A 211 -6.36 -5.33 22.90
CA GLU A 211 -7.45 -5.71 23.79
C GLU A 211 -8.11 -4.50 24.46
N LEU A 212 -7.31 -3.53 24.89
CA LEU A 212 -7.77 -2.25 25.44
C LEU A 212 -8.63 -1.50 24.43
N ILE A 213 -8.11 -1.25 23.22
CA ILE A 213 -8.80 -0.51 22.17
C ILE A 213 -10.12 -1.22 21.82
N ARG A 214 -10.10 -2.55 21.66
CA ARG A 214 -11.27 -3.37 21.36
C ARG A 214 -12.35 -3.24 22.44
N LYS A 215 -11.98 -3.33 23.71
CA LYS A 215 -12.91 -3.16 24.85
C LYS A 215 -13.54 -1.77 24.85
N ARG A 216 -12.75 -0.71 24.65
CA ARG A 216 -13.25 0.67 24.62
C ARG A 216 -14.20 0.91 23.46
N LEU A 217 -13.88 0.40 22.27
CA LEU A 217 -14.76 0.47 21.11
C LEU A 217 -16.07 -0.30 21.32
N LEU A 218 -16.02 -1.50 21.92
CA LEU A 218 -17.23 -2.25 22.28
C LEU A 218 -18.14 -1.48 23.24
N ILE A 219 -17.55 -0.83 24.25
CA ILE A 219 -18.30 0.04 25.17
C ILE A 219 -18.96 1.18 24.39
N GLN A 220 -18.23 1.88 23.52
CA GLN A 220 -18.77 2.98 22.73
C GLN A 220 -19.90 2.56 21.78
N VAL A 221 -19.78 1.40 21.13
CA VAL A 221 -20.83 0.84 20.25
C VAL A 221 -22.10 0.48 21.03
N ASN A 222 -21.94 -0.05 22.26
CA ASN A 222 -23.08 -0.40 23.12
C ASN A 222 -23.77 0.83 23.72
N GLN A 223 -23.00 1.86 24.09
CA GLN A 223 -23.52 3.09 24.69
C GLN A 223 -24.11 4.06 23.67
N ASN A 224 -23.59 4.08 22.44
CA ASN A 224 -24.02 4.96 21.36
C ASN A 224 -24.45 4.13 20.12
N PRO A 225 -25.49 3.28 20.23
CA PRO A 225 -25.87 2.36 19.17
C PRO A 225 -26.31 3.07 17.88
N GLU A 226 -26.79 4.30 17.94
CA GLU A 226 -27.11 5.12 16.78
C GLU A 226 -25.88 5.69 16.06
N ASN A 227 -24.73 5.77 16.73
CA ASN A 227 -23.50 6.26 16.15
C ASN A 227 -22.79 5.15 15.35
N GLU A 228 -22.96 5.22 14.03
CA GLU A 228 -22.38 4.25 13.10
C GLU A 228 -20.85 4.29 13.07
N THR A 229 -20.24 5.44 13.35
CA THR A 229 -18.79 5.64 13.24
C THR A 229 -18.03 4.79 14.25
N PHE A 230 -18.56 4.59 15.47
CA PHE A 230 -17.97 3.65 16.42
C PHE A 230 -18.07 2.20 15.96
N ALA A 231 -19.18 1.83 15.32
CA ALA A 231 -19.33 0.49 14.74
C ALA A 231 -18.34 0.29 13.58
N GLU A 232 -18.17 1.30 12.72
CA GLU A 232 -17.19 1.30 11.63
C GLU A 232 -15.76 1.19 12.16
N MET A 233 -15.44 1.90 13.25
CA MET A 233 -14.14 1.82 13.91
C MET A 233 -13.87 0.44 14.50
N LEU A 234 -14.89 -0.19 15.11
CA LEU A 234 -14.79 -1.56 15.62
C LEU A 234 -14.63 -2.59 14.48
N ILE A 235 -15.36 -2.42 13.37
CA ILE A 235 -15.21 -3.25 12.17
C ILE A 235 -13.79 -3.12 11.60
N TRP A 236 -13.27 -1.89 11.48
CA TRP A 236 -11.90 -1.63 11.08
C TRP A 236 -10.89 -2.33 11.99
N MET A 237 -11.08 -2.23 13.31
CA MET A 237 -10.20 -2.86 14.29
C MET A 237 -10.16 -4.39 14.10
N TYR A 238 -11.32 -5.03 13.96
CA TYR A 238 -11.39 -6.48 13.72
C TYR A 238 -10.72 -6.88 12.40
N MET A 239 -10.89 -6.10 11.32
CA MET A 239 -10.22 -6.39 10.05
C MET A 239 -8.70 -6.19 10.14
N LYS A 240 -8.23 -5.23 10.95
CA LYS A 240 -6.79 -4.97 11.14
C LYS A 240 -6.09 -6.15 11.83
N ILE A 241 -6.77 -6.82 12.75
CA ILE A 241 -6.27 -8.02 13.44
C ILE A 241 -6.68 -9.34 12.77
N ASP A 242 -7.11 -9.28 11.50
CA ASP A 242 -7.52 -10.42 10.68
C ASP A 242 -8.74 -11.23 11.19
N ASP A 243 -9.49 -10.70 12.17
CA ASP A 243 -10.72 -11.29 12.72
C ASP A 243 -11.96 -10.88 11.89
N TYR A 244 -12.00 -11.35 10.64
CA TYR A 244 -13.12 -11.11 9.73
C TYR A 244 -14.44 -11.72 10.25
N GLN A 245 -14.40 -12.74 11.10
CA GLN A 245 -15.61 -13.35 11.64
C GLN A 245 -16.30 -12.40 12.63
N SER A 246 -15.55 -11.75 13.52
CA SER A 246 -16.09 -10.72 14.41
C SER A 246 -16.52 -9.47 13.63
N ALA A 247 -15.74 -9.05 12.62
CA ALA A 247 -16.13 -7.95 11.74
C ALA A 247 -17.48 -8.22 11.05
N PHE A 248 -17.69 -9.45 10.54
CA PHE A 248 -18.97 -9.87 9.94
C PHE A 248 -20.15 -9.69 10.91
N ILE A 249 -19.99 -10.07 12.17
CA ILE A 249 -21.04 -9.92 13.20
C ILE A 249 -21.40 -8.45 13.38
N GLN A 250 -20.40 -7.56 13.45
CA GLN A 250 -20.63 -6.11 13.60
C GLN A 250 -21.28 -5.50 12.37
N VAL A 251 -20.82 -5.84 11.15
CA VAL A 251 -21.45 -5.38 9.90
C VAL A 251 -22.91 -5.84 9.82
N LYS A 252 -23.19 -7.09 10.22
CA LYS A 252 -24.55 -7.64 10.25
C LYS A 252 -25.44 -6.94 11.26
N ALA A 253 -24.93 -6.63 12.45
CA ALA A 253 -25.67 -5.89 13.47
C ALA A 253 -26.02 -4.47 12.97
N LEU A 254 -25.04 -3.79 12.37
CA LEU A 254 -25.22 -2.46 11.78
C LEU A 254 -26.24 -2.46 10.64
N ASP A 255 -26.13 -3.40 9.72
CA ASP A 255 -27.05 -3.56 8.57
C ASP A 255 -28.50 -3.76 9.01
N ARG A 256 -28.73 -4.56 10.07
CA ARG A 256 -30.06 -4.78 10.65
C ARG A 256 -30.62 -3.55 11.35
N ARG A 257 -29.79 -2.89 12.16
CA ARG A 257 -30.20 -1.70 12.94
C ARG A 257 -30.62 -0.54 12.05
N MET A 258 -29.96 -0.42 10.90
CA MET A 258 -30.19 0.66 9.94
C MET A 258 -31.08 0.27 8.76
N ASP A 259 -31.55 -0.98 8.72
CA ASP A 259 -32.35 -1.54 7.63
C ASP A 259 -31.75 -1.39 6.22
N LEU A 260 -30.42 -1.59 6.10
CA LEU A 260 -29.67 -1.36 4.86
C LEU A 260 -29.80 -2.47 3.80
N LYS A 261 -30.61 -3.50 4.07
CA LYS A 261 -30.91 -4.62 3.16
C LYS A 261 -29.67 -5.33 2.59
N GLY A 262 -28.54 -5.30 3.29
CA GLY A 262 -27.30 -5.95 2.87
C GLY A 262 -26.34 -5.09 2.05
N GLN A 263 -26.63 -3.81 1.78
CA GLN A 263 -25.74 -2.96 0.96
C GLN A 263 -24.32 -2.85 1.54
N ARG A 264 -24.21 -2.67 2.86
CA ARG A 264 -22.90 -2.64 3.54
C ARG A 264 -22.26 -4.02 3.55
N MET A 265 -23.06 -5.06 3.74
CA MET A 265 -22.56 -6.44 3.76
C MET A 265 -21.95 -6.87 2.43
N ILE A 266 -22.46 -6.41 1.28
CA ILE A 266 -21.83 -6.66 -0.03
C ILE A 266 -20.41 -6.10 -0.08
N ARG A 267 -20.20 -4.85 0.38
CA ARG A 267 -18.86 -4.24 0.39
C ARG A 267 -17.91 -5.02 1.30
N PHE A 268 -18.38 -5.43 2.48
CA PHE A 268 -17.62 -6.29 3.38
C PHE A 268 -17.28 -7.66 2.76
N ALA A 269 -18.25 -8.31 2.10
CA ALA A 269 -18.05 -9.60 1.46
C ALA A 269 -16.98 -9.54 0.34
N ARG A 270 -16.99 -8.49 -0.47
CA ARG A 270 -15.97 -8.24 -1.51
C ARG A 270 -14.58 -8.02 -0.90
N LEU A 271 -14.49 -7.26 0.19
CA LEU A 271 -13.23 -7.05 0.90
C LEU A 271 -12.71 -8.36 1.51
N ALA A 272 -13.58 -9.15 2.14
CA ALA A 272 -13.24 -10.46 2.67
C ALA A 272 -12.75 -11.42 1.56
N ARG A 273 -13.42 -11.43 0.39
CA ARG A 273 -13.00 -12.17 -0.80
C ARG A 273 -11.60 -11.76 -1.26
N LYS A 274 -11.34 -10.44 -1.37
CA LYS A 274 -10.03 -9.89 -1.78
C LYS A 274 -8.91 -10.32 -0.83
N ASN A 275 -9.21 -10.41 0.47
CA ASN A 275 -8.27 -10.89 1.50
C ASN A 275 -8.29 -12.41 1.69
N ARG A 276 -8.84 -13.17 0.73
CA ARG A 276 -8.92 -14.64 0.72
C ARG A 276 -9.68 -15.25 1.90
N LYS A 277 -10.51 -14.48 2.59
CA LYS A 277 -11.41 -14.94 3.67
C LYS A 277 -12.71 -15.47 3.08
N TYR A 278 -12.58 -16.54 2.28
CA TYR A 278 -13.66 -17.06 1.45
C TYR A 278 -14.88 -17.52 2.26
N ASP A 279 -14.69 -18.17 3.41
CA ASP A 279 -15.82 -18.66 4.21
C ASP A 279 -16.64 -17.51 4.80
N VAL A 280 -15.98 -16.47 5.33
CA VAL A 280 -16.66 -15.26 5.83
C VAL A 280 -17.36 -14.52 4.69
N SER A 281 -16.72 -14.40 3.51
CA SER A 281 -17.33 -13.80 2.33
C SER A 281 -18.60 -14.54 1.88
N LYS A 282 -18.57 -15.88 1.83
CA LYS A 282 -19.77 -16.70 1.53
C LYS A 282 -20.86 -16.52 2.59
N GLN A 283 -20.51 -16.45 3.88
CA GLN A 283 -21.46 -16.15 4.95
C GLN A 283 -22.13 -14.79 4.75
N ALA A 284 -21.34 -13.77 4.41
CA ALA A 284 -21.81 -12.42 4.14
C ALA A 284 -22.78 -12.37 2.95
N TYR A 285 -22.44 -12.97 1.80
CA TYR A 285 -23.36 -13.06 0.67
C TYR A 285 -24.62 -13.88 0.99
N THR A 286 -24.49 -14.97 1.75
CA THR A 286 -25.63 -15.78 2.20
C THR A 286 -26.57 -15.00 3.12
N TYR A 287 -26.04 -14.07 3.92
CA TYR A 287 -26.86 -13.15 4.69
C TYR A 287 -27.63 -12.20 3.76
N VAL A 288 -26.97 -11.58 2.77
CA VAL A 288 -27.61 -10.64 1.85
C VAL A 288 -28.69 -11.32 1.01
N SER A 289 -28.46 -12.54 0.51
CA SER A 289 -29.46 -13.26 -0.28
C SER A 289 -30.73 -13.61 0.50
N LYS A 290 -30.67 -13.64 1.84
CA LYS A 290 -31.82 -13.82 2.73
C LYS A 290 -32.48 -12.51 3.15
N ALA A 291 -31.69 -11.43 3.28
CA ALA A 291 -32.16 -10.14 3.78
C ALA A 291 -32.70 -9.21 2.68
N ALA A 292 -32.13 -9.28 1.48
CA ALA A 292 -32.56 -8.48 0.34
C ALA A 292 -33.90 -8.99 -0.22
N PRO A 293 -34.77 -8.10 -0.74
CA PRO A 293 -35.98 -8.53 -1.44
C PRO A 293 -35.63 -9.48 -2.58
N VAL A 294 -36.43 -10.55 -2.73
CA VAL A 294 -36.28 -11.53 -3.81
C VAL A 294 -36.30 -10.80 -5.16
N GLU A 295 -35.42 -11.22 -6.08
CA GLU A 295 -35.25 -10.63 -7.42
C GLU A 295 -34.77 -9.16 -7.45
N SER A 296 -34.44 -8.55 -6.30
CA SER A 296 -33.75 -7.26 -6.30
C SER A 296 -32.31 -7.37 -6.82
N SER A 297 -31.74 -6.25 -7.25
CA SER A 297 -30.33 -6.20 -7.70
C SER A 297 -29.36 -6.77 -6.66
N LEU A 298 -29.53 -6.42 -5.37
CA LEU A 298 -28.70 -6.95 -4.28
C LEU A 298 -28.85 -8.45 -4.09
N TRP A 299 -30.05 -8.99 -4.30
CA TRP A 299 -30.31 -10.43 -4.20
C TRP A 299 -29.54 -11.20 -5.28
N TYR A 300 -29.57 -10.72 -6.53
CA TYR A 300 -28.80 -11.32 -7.62
C TYR A 300 -27.29 -11.17 -7.40
N ILE A 301 -26.81 -9.97 -7.05
CA ILE A 301 -25.38 -9.71 -6.77
C ILE A 301 -24.89 -10.66 -5.69
N ALA A 302 -25.61 -10.80 -4.58
CA ALA A 302 -25.21 -11.68 -3.50
C ALA A 302 -25.09 -13.14 -3.94
N ARG A 303 -26.07 -13.63 -4.72
CA ARG A 303 -26.05 -15.02 -5.19
C ARG A 303 -24.92 -15.29 -6.17
N VAL A 304 -24.71 -14.41 -7.15
CA VAL A 304 -23.71 -14.62 -8.20
C VAL A 304 -22.30 -14.42 -7.68
N GLU A 305 -22.05 -13.39 -6.86
CA GLU A 305 -20.72 -13.15 -6.28
C GLU A 305 -20.35 -14.21 -5.26
N ARG A 306 -21.32 -14.87 -4.60
CA ARG A 306 -21.06 -16.06 -3.79
C ARG A 306 -20.51 -17.21 -4.64
N LEU A 307 -21.00 -17.41 -5.87
CA LEU A 307 -20.47 -18.42 -6.79
C LEU A 307 -19.04 -18.05 -7.23
N SER A 308 -18.79 -16.77 -7.48
CA SER A 308 -17.43 -16.29 -7.78
C SER A 308 -16.47 -16.52 -6.61
N VAL A 309 -16.91 -16.36 -5.35
CA VAL A 309 -16.09 -16.73 -4.17
C VAL A 309 -15.84 -18.23 -4.12
N SER A 310 -16.86 -19.07 -4.40
CA SER A 310 -16.67 -20.52 -4.46
C SER A 310 -15.65 -20.91 -5.53
N LYS A 311 -15.69 -20.27 -6.70
CA LYS A 311 -14.68 -20.44 -7.76
C LYS A 311 -13.28 -20.12 -7.25
N ASP A 312 -13.08 -18.93 -6.67
CA ASP A 312 -11.77 -18.51 -6.15
C ASP A 312 -11.24 -19.46 -5.06
N GLN A 313 -12.12 -19.98 -4.20
CA GLN A 313 -11.73 -20.93 -3.17
C GLN A 313 -11.29 -22.29 -3.75
N LEU A 314 -12.01 -22.79 -4.75
CA LEU A 314 -11.64 -24.01 -5.46
C LEU A 314 -10.34 -23.84 -6.26
N ASP A 315 -10.13 -22.67 -6.87
CA ASP A 315 -8.92 -22.37 -7.64
C ASP A 315 -7.65 -22.30 -6.75
N VAL A 316 -7.80 -22.01 -5.44
CA VAL A 316 -6.67 -21.96 -4.48
C VAL A 316 -6.30 -23.34 -3.95
N THR A 317 -7.22 -24.30 -3.89
CA THR A 317 -6.97 -25.62 -3.30
C THR A 317 -6.53 -26.58 -4.42
N PRO A 318 -5.24 -26.92 -4.55
CA PRO A 318 -4.77 -27.75 -5.65
C PRO A 318 -5.28 -29.19 -5.46
N GLY A 319 -6.08 -29.69 -6.38
CA GLY A 319 -6.60 -31.06 -6.36
C GLY A 319 -7.52 -31.35 -7.54
N GLU A 320 -7.80 -32.63 -7.79
CA GLU A 320 -8.81 -33.06 -8.76
C GLU A 320 -10.22 -32.82 -8.20
N LEU A 321 -10.68 -31.57 -8.30
CA LEU A 321 -11.97 -31.10 -7.76
C LEU A 321 -13.09 -31.12 -8.83
N THR A 322 -13.05 -32.10 -9.75
CA THR A 322 -13.95 -32.16 -10.91
C THR A 322 -15.42 -32.19 -10.50
N GLN A 323 -15.76 -32.86 -9.38
CA GLN A 323 -17.13 -32.93 -8.87
C GLN A 323 -17.61 -31.58 -8.32
N GLU A 324 -16.76 -30.88 -7.58
CA GLU A 324 -17.02 -29.55 -7.01
C GLU A 324 -17.17 -28.51 -8.12
N TYR A 325 -16.29 -28.53 -9.13
CA TYR A 325 -16.43 -27.68 -10.31
C TYR A 325 -17.68 -28.01 -11.13
N GLY A 326 -18.07 -29.28 -11.25
CA GLY A 326 -19.32 -29.68 -11.90
C GLY A 326 -20.56 -29.17 -11.16
N SER A 327 -20.53 -29.21 -9.82
CA SER A 327 -21.59 -28.65 -8.97
C SER A 327 -21.65 -27.12 -9.11
N LEU A 328 -20.49 -26.45 -9.09
CA LEU A 328 -20.39 -25.00 -9.30
C LEU A 328 -20.89 -24.57 -10.69
N ALA A 329 -20.55 -25.32 -11.74
CA ALA A 329 -21.05 -25.07 -13.09
C ALA A 329 -22.58 -25.18 -13.17
N SER A 330 -23.16 -26.14 -12.45
CA SER A 330 -24.62 -26.31 -12.34
C SER A 330 -25.27 -25.14 -11.60
N ASP A 331 -24.67 -24.67 -10.51
CA ASP A 331 -25.15 -23.50 -9.75
C ASP A 331 -25.11 -22.21 -10.60
N TYR A 332 -24.03 -22.00 -11.37
CA TYR A 332 -23.94 -20.90 -12.32
C TYR A 332 -25.03 -21.00 -13.37
N GLN A 333 -25.24 -22.18 -13.95
CA GLN A 333 -26.26 -22.41 -14.96
C GLN A 333 -27.66 -22.09 -14.42
N GLU A 334 -28.01 -22.59 -13.23
CA GLU A 334 -29.31 -22.33 -12.62
C GLU A 334 -29.55 -20.83 -12.43
N LEU A 335 -28.56 -20.12 -11.87
CA LEU A 335 -28.70 -18.69 -11.57
C LEU A 335 -28.69 -17.83 -12.84
N LEU A 336 -27.66 -17.98 -13.68
CA LEU A 336 -27.43 -17.08 -14.82
C LEU A 336 -28.44 -17.28 -15.95
N ASN A 337 -29.11 -18.44 -16.05
CA ASN A 337 -30.22 -18.62 -16.99
C ASN A 337 -31.48 -17.85 -16.58
N THR A 338 -31.61 -17.43 -15.32
CA THR A 338 -32.73 -16.58 -14.86
C THR A 338 -32.46 -15.09 -15.07
N MET A 339 -31.23 -14.72 -15.43
CA MET A 339 -30.79 -13.34 -15.57
C MET A 339 -30.71 -12.92 -17.05
N TYR A 340 -31.04 -11.66 -17.34
CA TYR A 340 -30.76 -11.08 -18.65
C TYR A 340 -29.27 -10.77 -18.79
N ILE A 341 -28.65 -11.18 -19.89
CA ILE A 341 -27.26 -10.84 -20.21
C ILE A 341 -27.18 -9.33 -20.44
N SER A 342 -26.38 -8.64 -19.64
CA SER A 342 -26.12 -7.21 -19.73
C SER A 342 -24.65 -6.93 -19.55
N ASP A 343 -24.21 -5.75 -19.92
CA ASP A 343 -22.81 -5.35 -19.78
C ASP A 343 -22.26 -5.51 -18.35
N GLN A 344 -23.11 -5.32 -17.33
CA GLN A 344 -22.72 -5.37 -15.91
C GLN A 344 -22.49 -6.78 -15.38
N ASN A 345 -22.98 -7.83 -16.06
CA ASN A 345 -22.91 -9.21 -15.56
C ASN A 345 -22.12 -10.17 -16.46
N VAL A 346 -21.54 -9.68 -17.57
CA VAL A 346 -20.71 -10.47 -18.50
C VAL A 346 -19.60 -11.24 -17.77
N GLN A 347 -18.96 -10.61 -16.78
CA GLN A 347 -17.86 -11.25 -16.04
C GLN A 347 -18.28 -12.58 -15.38
N TYR A 348 -19.51 -12.70 -14.90
CA TYR A 348 -19.99 -13.95 -14.30
C TYR A 348 -20.24 -15.06 -15.34
N TYR A 349 -20.68 -14.70 -16.55
CA TYR A 349 -20.79 -15.67 -17.65
C TYR A 349 -19.41 -16.11 -18.15
N LYS A 350 -18.42 -15.20 -18.16
CA LYS A 350 -17.02 -15.54 -18.45
C LYS A 350 -16.45 -16.53 -17.43
N GLU A 351 -16.69 -16.29 -16.14
CA GLU A 351 -16.30 -17.21 -15.06
C GLU A 351 -16.98 -18.58 -15.20
N TRP A 352 -18.26 -18.61 -15.56
CA TRP A 352 -18.97 -19.86 -15.82
C TRP A 352 -18.37 -20.62 -17.01
N ALA A 353 -18.08 -19.94 -18.12
CA ALA A 353 -17.45 -20.52 -19.30
C ALA A 353 -16.03 -21.04 -19.00
N GLU A 354 -15.25 -20.32 -18.18
CA GLU A 354 -13.94 -20.78 -17.67
C GLU A 354 -14.07 -22.09 -16.89
N VAL A 355 -15.03 -22.18 -15.96
CA VAL A 355 -15.25 -23.42 -15.19
C VAL A 355 -15.61 -24.57 -16.12
N LEU A 356 -16.54 -24.35 -17.05
CA LEU A 356 -16.95 -25.36 -18.03
C LEU A 356 -15.76 -25.85 -18.88
N ALA A 357 -15.05 -24.93 -19.54
CA ALA A 357 -13.98 -25.28 -20.47
C ALA A 357 -12.76 -25.89 -19.76
N TYR A 358 -12.33 -25.29 -18.65
CA TYR A 358 -11.02 -25.60 -18.07
C TYR A 358 -11.05 -26.54 -16.86
N ARG A 359 -12.22 -26.79 -16.27
CA ARG A 359 -12.36 -27.60 -15.06
C ARG A 359 -13.32 -28.78 -15.19
N VAL A 360 -14.30 -28.69 -16.11
CA VAL A 360 -15.33 -29.73 -16.32
C VAL A 360 -15.25 -30.36 -17.72
N ASP A 361 -14.29 -29.94 -18.55
CA ASP A 361 -14.08 -30.43 -19.92
C ASP A 361 -15.33 -30.29 -20.83
N GLN A 362 -16.04 -29.18 -20.68
CA GLN A 362 -17.25 -28.83 -21.44
C GLN A 362 -17.04 -27.58 -22.30
N SER A 363 -16.00 -27.61 -23.12
CA SER A 363 -15.60 -26.48 -23.98
C SER A 363 -16.68 -26.06 -24.99
N ASP A 364 -17.46 -26.99 -25.54
CA ASP A 364 -18.58 -26.67 -26.44
C ASP A 364 -19.66 -25.82 -25.74
N SER A 365 -20.06 -26.23 -24.53
CA SER A 365 -21.02 -25.49 -23.72
C SER A 365 -20.52 -24.09 -23.38
N ALA A 366 -19.23 -23.97 -23.03
CA ALA A 366 -18.58 -22.69 -22.76
C ALA A 366 -18.66 -21.75 -23.99
N LEU A 367 -18.30 -22.24 -25.18
CA LEU A 367 -18.36 -21.45 -26.41
C LEU A 367 -19.79 -21.01 -26.76
N VAL A 368 -20.80 -21.86 -26.54
CA VAL A 368 -22.22 -21.48 -26.74
C VAL A 368 -22.61 -20.32 -25.84
N ILE A 369 -22.18 -20.32 -24.58
CA ILE A 369 -22.46 -19.24 -23.62
C ILE A 369 -21.78 -17.94 -24.07
N LEU A 370 -20.49 -18.02 -24.41
CA LEU A 370 -19.71 -16.86 -24.87
C LEU A 370 -20.26 -16.27 -26.16
N GLN A 371 -20.69 -17.11 -27.11
CA GLN A 371 -21.31 -16.67 -28.35
C GLN A 371 -22.61 -15.88 -28.11
N LYS A 372 -23.45 -16.30 -27.15
CA LYS A 372 -24.65 -15.53 -26.76
C LYS A 372 -24.31 -14.11 -26.30
N ILE A 373 -23.16 -13.91 -25.64
CA ILE A 373 -22.70 -12.59 -25.20
C ILE A 373 -22.25 -11.74 -26.40
N VAL A 374 -21.49 -12.35 -27.33
CA VAL A 374 -21.03 -11.67 -28.56
C VAL A 374 -22.20 -11.19 -29.40
N ASP A 375 -23.27 -11.98 -29.49
CA ASP A 375 -24.46 -11.68 -30.29
C ASP A 375 -25.45 -10.73 -29.58
N ASN A 376 -25.31 -10.52 -28.27
CA ASN A 376 -26.24 -9.69 -27.50
C ASN A 376 -26.01 -8.18 -27.76
N GLY A 377 -27.07 -7.48 -28.18
CA GLY A 377 -27.02 -6.04 -28.47
C GLY A 377 -26.82 -5.13 -27.25
N GLY A 378 -27.12 -5.60 -26.04
CA GLY A 378 -26.97 -4.89 -24.77
C GLY A 378 -25.58 -5.00 -24.11
N VAL A 379 -24.64 -5.70 -24.76
CA VAL A 379 -23.26 -5.82 -24.29
C VAL A 379 -22.36 -4.88 -25.08
N ASN A 380 -21.50 -4.14 -24.38
CA ASN A 380 -20.62 -3.17 -25.02
C ASN A 380 -19.52 -3.86 -25.85
N LYS A 381 -18.85 -3.11 -26.72
CA LYS A 381 -17.82 -3.67 -27.63
C LYS A 381 -16.61 -4.24 -26.88
N GLU A 382 -16.24 -3.65 -25.74
CA GLU A 382 -15.07 -4.04 -24.96
C GLU A 382 -15.28 -5.41 -24.33
N ASN A 383 -16.42 -5.63 -23.67
CA ASN A 383 -16.80 -6.92 -23.12
C ASN A 383 -16.90 -8.00 -24.21
N LYS A 384 -17.42 -7.65 -25.40
CA LYS A 384 -17.41 -8.57 -26.55
C LYS A 384 -15.99 -8.95 -26.98
N ALA A 385 -15.07 -8.00 -27.04
CA ALA A 385 -13.68 -8.29 -27.40
C ALA A 385 -12.99 -9.17 -26.34
N ARG A 386 -13.20 -8.90 -25.03
CA ARG A 386 -12.71 -9.77 -23.94
C ARG A 386 -13.25 -11.19 -24.04
N VAL A 387 -14.54 -11.34 -24.36
CA VAL A 387 -15.17 -12.64 -24.60
C VAL A 387 -14.55 -13.34 -25.82
N LYS A 388 -14.30 -12.64 -26.92
CA LYS A 388 -13.63 -13.22 -28.10
C LYS A 388 -12.23 -13.71 -27.78
N ILE A 389 -11.45 -12.98 -27.00
CA ILE A 389 -10.14 -13.43 -26.53
C ILE A 389 -10.29 -14.74 -25.75
N GLN A 390 -11.23 -14.80 -24.79
CA GLN A 390 -11.49 -16.03 -24.03
C GLN A 390 -11.95 -17.20 -24.93
N MET A 391 -12.78 -16.94 -25.94
CA MET A 391 -13.14 -17.96 -26.93
C MET A 391 -11.90 -18.48 -27.66
N GLY A 392 -10.99 -17.58 -28.06
CA GLY A 392 -9.71 -17.97 -28.67
C GLY A 392 -8.86 -18.86 -27.76
N ASP A 393 -8.80 -18.54 -26.46
CA ASP A 393 -8.07 -19.36 -25.47
C ASP A 393 -8.68 -20.77 -25.35
N ILE A 394 -10.02 -20.89 -25.43
CA ILE A 394 -10.71 -22.19 -25.46
C ILE A 394 -10.42 -22.96 -26.77
N TYR A 395 -10.37 -22.27 -27.92
CA TYR A 395 -10.01 -22.91 -29.19
C TYR A 395 -8.55 -23.40 -29.20
N ILE A 396 -7.63 -22.70 -28.54
CA ILE A 396 -6.26 -23.17 -28.35
C ILE A 396 -6.22 -24.50 -27.62
N MET A 397 -6.95 -24.61 -26.50
CA MET A 397 -7.07 -25.84 -25.73
C MET A 397 -7.60 -27.01 -26.57
N ARG A 398 -8.48 -26.73 -27.54
CA ARG A 398 -9.05 -27.71 -28.48
C ARG A 398 -8.14 -28.04 -29.66
N ASN A 399 -6.95 -27.46 -29.74
CA ASN A 399 -6.05 -27.56 -30.89
C ASN A 399 -6.65 -27.00 -32.19
N GLU A 400 -7.57 -26.04 -32.09
CA GLU A 400 -8.24 -25.35 -33.20
C GLU A 400 -7.62 -23.95 -33.39
N VAL A 401 -6.32 -23.92 -33.72
CA VAL A 401 -5.49 -22.70 -33.73
C VAL A 401 -5.98 -21.61 -34.69
N TRP A 402 -6.62 -21.99 -35.80
CA TRP A 402 -7.13 -21.03 -36.80
C TRP A 402 -8.39 -20.31 -36.34
N ASP A 403 -9.30 -21.02 -35.66
CA ASP A 403 -10.45 -20.40 -34.99
C ASP A 403 -9.98 -19.47 -33.88
N ALA A 404 -8.97 -19.88 -33.11
CA ALA A 404 -8.36 -19.01 -32.10
C ALA A 404 -7.83 -17.71 -32.71
N ALA A 405 -7.02 -17.81 -33.78
CA ALA A 405 -6.49 -16.66 -34.49
C ALA A 405 -7.60 -15.73 -35.01
N LEU A 406 -8.69 -16.29 -35.56
CA LEU A 406 -9.83 -15.53 -36.04
C LEU A 406 -10.43 -14.67 -34.92
N TYR A 407 -10.69 -15.24 -33.74
CA TYR A 407 -11.28 -14.49 -32.63
C TYR A 407 -10.33 -13.44 -32.04
N TYR A 408 -9.04 -13.74 -31.92
CA TYR A 408 -8.03 -12.77 -31.50
C TYR A 408 -7.93 -11.60 -32.47
N MET A 409 -7.81 -11.85 -33.78
CA MET A 409 -7.74 -10.79 -34.80
C MET A 409 -9.02 -9.93 -34.85
N GLN A 410 -10.19 -10.52 -34.57
CA GLN A 410 -11.43 -9.75 -34.46
C GLN A 410 -11.41 -8.80 -33.26
N ALA A 411 -10.86 -9.23 -32.12
CA ALA A 411 -10.71 -8.38 -30.93
C ALA A 411 -9.67 -7.29 -31.16
N GLU A 412 -8.52 -7.64 -31.74
CA GLU A 412 -7.46 -6.70 -32.14
C GLU A 412 -8.02 -5.62 -33.06
N LYS A 413 -8.70 -6.00 -34.14
CA LYS A 413 -9.26 -5.05 -35.11
C LYS A 413 -10.26 -4.08 -34.47
N ALA A 414 -11.01 -4.54 -33.46
CA ALA A 414 -11.99 -3.71 -32.76
C ALA A 414 -11.34 -2.69 -31.80
N PHE A 415 -10.14 -2.99 -31.28
CA PHE A 415 -9.43 -2.23 -30.24
C PHE A 415 -7.98 -1.91 -30.64
N LYS A 416 -7.74 -1.62 -31.93
CA LYS A 416 -6.40 -1.56 -32.55
C LYS A 416 -5.37 -0.68 -31.83
N TYR A 417 -5.81 0.37 -31.15
CA TYR A 417 -4.96 1.35 -30.49
C TYR A 417 -5.08 1.33 -28.95
N ASP A 418 -5.77 0.34 -28.41
CA ASP A 418 -6.00 0.17 -26.98
C ASP A 418 -5.22 -1.05 -26.47
N GLU A 419 -4.93 -1.08 -25.17
CA GLU A 419 -4.23 -2.21 -24.52
C GLU A 419 -4.93 -3.55 -24.77
N LEU A 420 -6.26 -3.55 -24.87
CA LEU A 420 -7.03 -4.76 -25.18
C LEU A 420 -6.71 -5.32 -26.58
N GLY A 421 -6.47 -4.44 -27.56
CA GLY A 421 -6.06 -4.84 -28.89
C GLY A 421 -4.62 -5.36 -28.91
N ASP A 422 -3.73 -4.78 -28.09
CA ASP A 422 -2.35 -5.27 -27.94
C ASP A 422 -2.31 -6.66 -27.32
N VAL A 423 -3.14 -6.93 -26.30
CA VAL A 423 -3.31 -8.28 -25.73
C VAL A 423 -3.80 -9.26 -26.79
N ALA A 424 -4.79 -8.87 -27.59
CA ALA A 424 -5.32 -9.72 -28.65
C ALA A 424 -4.27 -9.98 -29.75
N LYS A 425 -3.49 -8.96 -30.14
CA LYS A 425 -2.40 -9.09 -31.12
C LYS A 425 -1.30 -10.01 -30.62
N LEU A 426 -0.92 -9.92 -29.34
CA LEU A 426 0.07 -10.82 -28.74
C LEU A 426 -0.41 -12.27 -28.80
N ARG A 427 -1.69 -12.52 -28.50
CA ARG A 427 -2.29 -13.86 -28.61
C ARG A 427 -2.30 -14.36 -30.06
N ALA A 428 -2.62 -13.50 -31.03
CA ALA A 428 -2.54 -13.84 -32.45
C ALA A 428 -1.10 -14.14 -32.92
N ALA A 429 -0.11 -13.35 -32.47
CA ALA A 429 1.30 -13.58 -32.75
C ALA A 429 1.80 -14.91 -32.15
N LYS A 430 1.29 -15.31 -30.97
CA LYS A 430 1.58 -16.63 -30.40
C LYS A 430 1.06 -17.78 -31.28
N ILE A 431 -0.08 -17.60 -31.99
CA ILE A 431 -0.53 -18.61 -32.97
C ILE A 431 0.51 -18.78 -34.08
N ALA A 432 1.00 -17.68 -34.65
CA ALA A 432 2.05 -17.68 -35.66
C ALA A 432 3.24 -18.53 -35.22
N TYR A 433 3.73 -18.20 -34.02
CA TYR A 433 4.83 -18.86 -33.34
C TYR A 433 4.57 -20.36 -33.19
N TYR A 434 3.43 -20.76 -32.61
CA TYR A 434 3.07 -22.18 -32.45
C TYR A 434 3.00 -22.95 -33.77
N THR A 435 2.65 -22.26 -34.87
CA THR A 435 2.54 -22.86 -36.21
C THR A 435 3.82 -22.79 -37.04
N GLY A 436 4.92 -22.25 -36.49
CA GLY A 436 6.20 -22.11 -37.20
C GLY A 436 6.30 -20.92 -38.16
N ASP A 437 5.28 -20.05 -38.22
CA ASP A 437 5.33 -18.81 -39.00
C ASP A 437 6.06 -17.71 -38.21
N PHE A 438 7.36 -17.93 -37.98
CA PHE A 438 8.20 -17.05 -37.18
C PHE A 438 8.33 -15.66 -37.77
N GLN A 439 8.36 -15.53 -39.10
CA GLN A 439 8.43 -14.22 -39.76
C GLN A 439 7.18 -13.39 -39.49
N TRP A 440 5.99 -14.01 -39.57
CA TRP A 440 4.75 -13.31 -39.24
C TRP A 440 4.67 -13.02 -37.74
N ALA A 441 5.12 -13.95 -36.88
CA ALA A 441 5.22 -13.74 -35.43
C ALA A 441 6.06 -12.49 -35.10
N GLU A 442 7.30 -12.43 -35.60
CA GLU A 442 8.23 -11.32 -35.37
C GLU A 442 7.66 -9.99 -35.85
N ALA A 443 7.03 -9.96 -37.04
CA ALA A 443 6.41 -8.74 -37.56
C ALA A 443 5.30 -8.20 -36.64
N GLN A 444 4.52 -9.07 -36.00
CA GLN A 444 3.51 -8.65 -35.02
C GLN A 444 4.14 -8.21 -33.69
N LEU A 445 5.15 -8.94 -33.22
CA LEU A 445 5.84 -8.67 -31.95
C LEU A 445 6.63 -7.36 -31.99
N ASP A 446 7.23 -7.00 -33.13
CA ASP A 446 7.93 -5.74 -33.33
C ASP A 446 7.01 -4.52 -33.13
N VAL A 447 5.75 -4.63 -33.55
CA VAL A 447 4.75 -3.58 -33.28
C VAL A 447 4.45 -3.49 -31.78
N LEU A 448 4.42 -4.61 -31.08
CA LEU A 448 4.09 -4.69 -29.65
C LEU A 448 5.22 -4.24 -28.72
N LYS A 449 6.48 -4.26 -29.18
CA LYS A 449 7.61 -3.66 -28.43
C LYS A 449 7.37 -2.18 -28.11
N GLY A 450 6.59 -1.48 -28.93
CA GLY A 450 6.17 -0.09 -28.72
C GLY A 450 4.84 0.09 -27.97
N SER A 451 4.25 -0.98 -27.41
CA SER A 451 2.96 -0.91 -26.70
C SER A 451 3.06 -0.01 -25.45
N THR A 452 1.98 0.69 -25.13
CA THR A 452 1.86 1.45 -23.87
C THR A 452 1.70 0.52 -22.66
N SER A 453 1.27 -0.73 -22.87
CA SER A 453 1.20 -1.76 -21.84
C SER A 453 2.59 -2.36 -21.62
N LYS A 454 3.21 -2.05 -20.48
CA LYS A 454 4.52 -2.59 -20.11
C LYS A 454 4.55 -4.12 -20.11
N LEU A 455 3.49 -4.76 -19.59
CA LEU A 455 3.40 -6.22 -19.55
C LEU A 455 3.37 -6.82 -20.96
N THR A 456 2.55 -6.25 -21.85
CA THR A 456 2.44 -6.74 -23.23
C THR A 456 3.71 -6.49 -24.03
N ALA A 457 4.36 -5.35 -23.84
CA ALA A 457 5.64 -5.05 -24.46
C ALA A 457 6.74 -6.00 -24.00
N ASN A 458 6.80 -6.33 -22.70
CA ASN A 458 7.77 -7.27 -22.13
C ASN A 458 7.56 -8.69 -22.67
N ASP A 459 6.32 -9.20 -22.65
CA ASP A 459 5.99 -10.51 -23.20
C ASP A 459 6.34 -10.60 -24.69
N ALA A 460 6.08 -9.53 -25.45
CA ALA A 460 6.39 -9.46 -26.86
C ALA A 460 7.90 -9.44 -27.12
N LEU A 461 8.65 -8.71 -26.30
CA LEU A 461 10.11 -8.66 -26.37
C LEU A 461 10.72 -10.02 -26.06
N TYR A 462 10.27 -10.70 -25.01
CA TYR A 462 10.75 -12.04 -24.66
C TYR A 462 10.52 -13.03 -25.81
N LEU A 463 9.28 -13.10 -26.33
CA LEU A 463 8.98 -14.02 -27.44
C LEU A 463 9.75 -13.64 -28.72
N SER A 464 9.94 -12.35 -28.98
CA SER A 464 10.72 -11.90 -30.14
C SER A 464 12.18 -12.33 -30.01
N ASN A 465 12.82 -12.13 -28.85
CA ASN A 465 14.21 -12.52 -28.64
C ASN A 465 14.36 -14.05 -28.76
N LEU A 466 13.44 -14.80 -28.13
CA LEU A 466 13.39 -16.25 -28.25
C LEU A 466 13.39 -16.70 -29.72
N ILE A 467 12.57 -16.06 -30.58
CA ILE A 467 12.55 -16.35 -32.01
C ILE A 467 13.85 -15.93 -32.69
N THR A 468 14.27 -14.67 -32.54
CA THR A 468 15.42 -14.12 -33.26
C THR A 468 16.72 -14.88 -32.93
N ASP A 469 16.94 -15.17 -31.64
CA ASP A 469 18.13 -15.87 -31.17
C ASP A 469 18.17 -17.28 -31.77
N ASN A 470 17.05 -18.01 -31.74
CA ASN A 470 17.01 -19.42 -32.12
C ASN A 470 16.72 -19.69 -33.61
N THR A 471 16.49 -18.64 -34.42
CA THR A 471 16.29 -18.75 -35.87
C THR A 471 17.42 -18.12 -36.68
N GLY A 472 18.25 -17.25 -36.09
CA GLY A 472 19.33 -16.56 -36.80
C GLY A 472 20.50 -17.44 -37.25
N LEU A 473 20.81 -18.50 -36.50
CA LEU A 473 21.95 -19.40 -36.76
C LEU A 473 21.53 -20.77 -37.34
N ASP A 474 20.31 -21.23 -37.05
CA ASP A 474 19.76 -22.51 -37.55
C ASP A 474 18.94 -22.29 -38.82
N THR A 475 19.48 -22.72 -39.97
CA THR A 475 18.79 -22.61 -41.26
C THR A 475 17.63 -23.59 -41.44
N SER A 476 17.46 -24.56 -40.55
CA SER A 476 16.44 -25.61 -40.67
C SER A 476 15.16 -25.34 -39.86
N PHE A 477 15.22 -24.44 -38.88
CA PHE A 477 14.17 -24.13 -37.89
C PHE A 477 13.60 -25.32 -37.11
N VAL A 478 14.13 -26.55 -37.30
CA VAL A 478 13.51 -27.77 -36.78
C VAL A 478 13.46 -27.76 -35.25
N ALA A 479 14.55 -27.37 -34.59
CA ALA A 479 14.58 -27.31 -33.12
C ALA A 479 13.59 -26.28 -32.57
N MET A 480 13.47 -25.13 -33.25
CA MET A 480 12.56 -24.05 -32.85
C MET A 480 11.09 -24.38 -33.12
N GLU A 481 10.77 -25.06 -34.22
CA GLU A 481 9.42 -25.58 -34.49
C GLU A 481 9.00 -26.62 -33.44
N MET A 482 9.92 -27.52 -33.05
CA MET A 482 9.67 -28.48 -31.97
C MET A 482 9.42 -27.78 -30.64
N PHE A 483 10.20 -26.75 -30.33
CA PHE A 483 10.04 -25.97 -29.11
C PHE A 483 8.70 -25.23 -29.10
N ALA A 484 8.34 -24.56 -30.20
CA ALA A 484 7.06 -23.87 -30.33
C ALA A 484 5.86 -24.83 -30.23
N ALA A 485 5.97 -26.04 -30.78
CA ALA A 485 4.97 -27.09 -30.62
C ALA A 485 4.86 -27.58 -29.17
N ALA A 486 5.96 -27.66 -28.43
CA ALA A 486 5.93 -27.95 -27.00
C ALA A 486 5.26 -26.84 -26.19
N ASP A 487 5.53 -25.57 -26.51
CA ASP A 487 4.86 -24.41 -25.92
C ASP A 487 3.34 -24.40 -26.21
N LEU A 488 2.92 -24.86 -27.39
CA LEU A 488 1.49 -25.09 -27.68
C LEU A 488 0.89 -26.18 -26.79
N TYR A 489 1.61 -27.29 -26.56
CA TYR A 489 1.15 -28.31 -25.61
C TYR A 489 1.02 -27.76 -24.19
N VAL A 490 1.93 -26.89 -23.74
CA VAL A 490 1.79 -26.18 -22.46
C VAL A 490 0.52 -25.33 -22.46
N ALA A 491 0.29 -24.53 -23.51
CA ALA A 491 -0.92 -23.72 -23.64
C ALA A 491 -2.21 -24.55 -23.65
N GLN A 492 -2.12 -25.81 -24.10
CA GLN A 492 -3.20 -26.81 -24.08
C GLN A 492 -3.32 -27.59 -22.76
N LYS A 493 -2.49 -27.29 -21.75
CA LYS A 493 -2.33 -28.05 -20.50
C LYS A 493 -1.96 -29.52 -20.71
N ARG A 494 -1.41 -29.85 -21.88
CA ARG A 494 -0.89 -31.17 -22.26
C ARG A 494 0.57 -31.29 -21.83
N TYR A 495 0.77 -31.19 -20.52
CA TYR A 495 2.10 -31.02 -19.93
C TYR A 495 3.02 -32.21 -20.18
N GLU A 496 2.48 -33.43 -20.25
CA GLU A 496 3.30 -34.62 -20.49
C GLU A 496 3.87 -34.62 -21.92
N GLU A 497 3.06 -34.27 -22.91
CA GLU A 497 3.53 -34.11 -24.29
C GLU A 497 4.53 -32.96 -24.42
N ALA A 498 4.28 -31.83 -23.76
CA ALA A 498 5.22 -30.72 -23.72
C ALA A 498 6.60 -31.16 -23.18
N LEU A 499 6.64 -31.78 -22.01
CA LEU A 499 7.87 -32.23 -21.36
C LEU A 499 8.62 -33.27 -22.22
N LYS A 500 7.91 -34.23 -22.83
CA LYS A 500 8.51 -35.22 -23.74
C LYS A 500 9.13 -34.54 -24.97
N THR A 501 8.45 -33.56 -25.56
CA THR A 501 9.00 -32.82 -26.71
C THR A 501 10.22 -32.00 -26.31
N TYR A 502 10.20 -31.32 -25.16
CA TYR A 502 11.37 -30.63 -24.63
C TYR A 502 12.58 -31.54 -24.40
N ASP A 503 12.36 -32.72 -23.81
CA ASP A 503 13.43 -33.72 -23.64
C ASP A 503 13.98 -34.20 -24.98
N LEU A 504 13.11 -34.40 -25.98
CA LEU A 504 13.51 -34.83 -27.30
C LEU A 504 14.40 -33.80 -28.01
N ILE A 505 14.13 -32.50 -27.86
CA ILE A 505 14.98 -31.44 -28.41
C ILE A 505 16.40 -31.55 -27.84
N ASN A 506 16.55 -31.69 -26.52
CA ASN A 506 17.86 -31.83 -25.89
C ASN A 506 18.61 -33.12 -26.31
N ILE A 507 17.89 -34.18 -26.67
CA ILE A 507 18.48 -35.43 -27.18
C ILE A 507 18.92 -35.30 -28.63
N GLN A 508 18.08 -34.69 -29.49
CA GLN A 508 18.35 -34.57 -30.92
C GLN A 508 19.32 -33.43 -31.25
N PHE A 509 19.33 -32.38 -30.43
CA PHE A 509 20.17 -31.19 -30.58
C PHE A 509 20.96 -30.92 -29.28
N PRO A 510 21.91 -31.78 -28.88
CA PRO A 510 22.66 -31.58 -27.63
C PRO A 510 23.44 -30.26 -27.64
N GLY A 511 23.24 -29.45 -26.59
CA GLY A 511 23.92 -28.15 -26.45
C GLY A 511 23.36 -27.04 -27.35
N HIS A 512 22.14 -27.21 -27.87
CA HIS A 512 21.44 -26.14 -28.57
C HIS A 512 21.21 -24.94 -27.63
N MET A 513 21.17 -23.75 -28.20
CA MET A 513 20.85 -22.50 -27.50
C MET A 513 19.40 -22.41 -26.97
N LEU A 514 18.58 -23.46 -27.13
CA LEU A 514 17.25 -23.56 -26.53
C LEU A 514 17.29 -24.26 -25.17
N THR A 515 18.44 -24.78 -24.74
CA THR A 515 18.49 -25.68 -23.58
C THR A 515 18.10 -24.98 -22.27
N ASP A 516 18.52 -23.73 -22.05
CA ASP A 516 18.11 -22.91 -20.91
C ASP A 516 16.64 -22.50 -20.98
N ASP A 517 16.13 -22.10 -22.16
CA ASP A 517 14.70 -21.88 -22.40
C ASP A 517 13.85 -23.12 -22.08
N ILE A 518 14.32 -24.31 -22.45
CA ILE A 518 13.68 -25.58 -22.12
C ILE A 518 13.59 -25.76 -20.60
N TRP A 519 14.66 -25.48 -19.86
CA TRP A 519 14.64 -25.55 -18.41
C TRP A 519 13.68 -24.52 -17.80
N MET A 520 13.62 -23.32 -18.35
CA MET A 520 12.68 -22.29 -17.90
C MET A 520 11.23 -22.72 -18.12
N ARG A 521 10.92 -23.33 -19.28
CA ARG A 521 9.59 -23.91 -19.54
C ARG A 521 9.27 -25.08 -18.62
N LYS A 522 10.23 -25.94 -18.32
CA LYS A 522 10.06 -27.03 -17.33
C LYS A 522 9.75 -26.49 -15.93
N TYR A 523 10.43 -25.42 -15.51
CA TYR A 523 10.12 -24.70 -14.28
C TYR A 523 8.67 -24.21 -14.28
N GLN A 524 8.24 -23.51 -15.33
CA GLN A 524 6.88 -22.97 -15.44
C GLN A 524 5.82 -24.08 -15.39
N VAL A 525 6.02 -25.17 -16.15
CA VAL A 525 5.14 -26.35 -16.12
C VAL A 525 5.09 -26.99 -14.72
N ALA A 526 6.24 -27.13 -14.06
CA ALA A 526 6.30 -27.69 -12.71
C ALA A 526 5.54 -26.81 -11.70
N MET A 527 5.64 -25.48 -11.81
CA MET A 527 4.88 -24.54 -10.98
C MET A 527 3.38 -24.65 -11.21
N GLU A 528 2.92 -24.74 -12.46
CA GLU A 528 1.49 -24.94 -12.78
C GLU A 528 0.93 -26.26 -12.23
N ARG A 529 1.78 -27.30 -12.18
CA ARG A 529 1.43 -28.62 -11.62
C ARG A 529 1.68 -28.73 -10.12
N ASN A 530 2.06 -27.64 -9.45
CA ASN A 530 2.41 -27.61 -8.02
C ASN A 530 3.54 -28.61 -7.64
N GLN A 531 4.45 -28.90 -8.57
CA GLN A 531 5.60 -29.80 -8.39
C GLN A 531 6.84 -29.00 -7.98
N ILE A 532 6.88 -28.59 -6.71
CA ILE A 532 7.84 -27.58 -6.22
C ILE A 532 9.29 -28.05 -6.29
N ASP A 533 9.56 -29.33 -6.04
CA ASP A 533 10.90 -29.89 -6.19
C ASP A 533 11.38 -29.87 -7.65
N ASN A 534 10.53 -30.28 -8.59
CA ASN A 534 10.86 -30.24 -10.02
C ASN A 534 11.09 -28.79 -10.51
N ALA A 535 10.33 -27.83 -9.98
CA ALA A 535 10.50 -26.42 -10.30
C ALA A 535 11.86 -25.90 -9.81
N LYS A 536 12.23 -26.22 -8.56
CA LYS A 536 13.55 -25.89 -8.00
C LYS A 536 14.68 -26.51 -8.82
N ASP A 537 14.58 -27.79 -9.15
CA ASP A 537 15.63 -28.50 -9.89
C ASP A 537 15.85 -27.90 -11.28
N ALA A 538 14.77 -27.51 -11.98
CA ALA A 538 14.85 -26.82 -13.27
C ALA A 538 15.54 -25.45 -13.16
N LEU A 539 15.25 -24.65 -12.13
CA LEU A 539 15.92 -23.37 -11.89
C LEU A 539 17.40 -23.55 -11.54
N LEU A 540 17.74 -24.57 -10.74
CA LEU A 540 19.12 -24.88 -10.39
C LEU A 540 19.95 -25.24 -11.64
N GLU A 541 19.37 -25.97 -12.59
CA GLU A 541 20.03 -26.25 -13.88
C GLU A 541 20.41 -24.96 -14.64
N ILE A 542 19.51 -23.97 -14.68
CA ILE A 542 19.79 -22.66 -15.31
C ILE A 542 20.89 -21.92 -14.55
N THR A 543 20.72 -21.72 -13.24
CA THR A 543 21.67 -20.95 -12.42
C THR A 543 23.07 -21.56 -12.33
N SER A 544 23.21 -22.87 -12.51
CA SER A 544 24.50 -23.57 -12.42
C SER A 544 25.24 -23.70 -13.75
N LYS A 545 24.52 -23.80 -14.87
CA LYS A 545 25.10 -24.09 -16.19
C LYS A 545 24.93 -22.96 -17.21
N TYR A 546 23.95 -22.08 -17.00
CA TYR A 546 23.52 -21.04 -17.95
C TYR A 546 23.34 -19.67 -17.29
N SER A 547 23.98 -19.41 -16.15
CA SER A 547 23.90 -18.12 -15.44
C SER A 547 24.44 -16.92 -16.22
N TYR A 548 25.20 -17.15 -17.28
CA TYR A 548 25.70 -16.10 -18.16
C TYR A 548 24.69 -15.70 -19.24
N ASP A 549 23.62 -16.47 -19.42
CA ASP A 549 22.60 -16.23 -20.44
C ASP A 549 21.50 -15.29 -19.93
N ILE A 550 20.62 -14.84 -20.85
CA ILE A 550 19.57 -13.86 -20.59
C ILE A 550 18.58 -14.33 -19.51
N LEU A 551 18.43 -15.65 -19.30
CA LEU A 551 17.54 -16.24 -18.30
C LEU A 551 18.17 -16.43 -16.91
N GLY A 552 19.46 -16.13 -16.76
CA GLY A 552 20.19 -16.36 -15.51
C GLY A 552 19.63 -15.56 -14.33
N ASP A 553 19.20 -14.33 -14.58
CA ASP A 553 18.60 -13.45 -13.58
C ASP A 553 17.18 -13.90 -13.22
N ASP A 554 16.29 -14.13 -14.20
CA ASP A 554 14.96 -14.70 -14.01
C ASP A 554 15.02 -15.98 -13.14
N ALA A 555 15.94 -16.89 -13.47
CA ALA A 555 16.07 -18.15 -12.76
C ALA A 555 16.52 -17.97 -11.30
N LEU A 556 17.52 -17.11 -11.05
CA LEU A 556 18.02 -16.86 -9.71
C LEU A 556 16.98 -16.14 -8.84
N PHE A 557 16.25 -15.18 -9.42
CA PHE A 557 15.16 -14.48 -8.75
C PHE A 557 14.02 -15.43 -8.35
N HIS A 558 13.55 -16.25 -9.29
CA HIS A 558 12.49 -17.22 -9.01
C HIS A 558 12.93 -18.31 -8.02
N LEU A 559 14.22 -18.67 -8.02
CA LEU A 559 14.77 -19.60 -7.04
C LEU A 559 14.73 -19.02 -5.62
N ALA A 560 15.12 -17.74 -5.45
CA ALA A 560 15.02 -17.05 -4.16
C ALA A 560 13.57 -17.03 -3.64
N LYS A 561 12.62 -16.67 -4.53
CA LYS A 561 11.19 -16.63 -4.21
C LYS A 561 10.63 -17.98 -3.81
N LEU A 562 11.11 -19.06 -4.43
CA LEU A 562 10.68 -20.41 -4.12
C LEU A 562 11.16 -20.85 -2.71
N TYR A 563 12.38 -20.49 -2.31
CA TYR A 563 12.84 -20.71 -0.93
C TYR A 563 12.07 -19.88 0.10
N ASP A 564 11.78 -18.63 -0.24
CA ASP A 564 11.05 -17.68 0.62
C ASP A 564 9.60 -18.11 0.85
N GLU A 565 8.86 -18.38 -0.23
CA GLU A 565 7.39 -18.52 -0.17
C GLU A 565 6.91 -19.98 -0.10
N ARG A 566 7.72 -20.94 -0.59
CA ARG A 566 7.28 -22.34 -0.78
C ARG A 566 7.96 -23.32 0.15
N TYR A 567 9.25 -23.12 0.45
CA TYR A 567 9.99 -23.95 1.40
C TYR A 567 10.06 -23.37 2.81
N ASP A 568 9.68 -22.10 3.01
CA ASP A 568 9.80 -21.41 4.30
C ASP A 568 11.26 -21.44 4.82
N GLU A 569 12.20 -21.21 3.90
CA GLU A 569 13.66 -21.14 4.16
C GLU A 569 14.16 -19.69 3.97
N PRO A 570 13.78 -18.73 4.84
CA PRO A 570 14.05 -17.31 4.65
C PRO A 570 15.54 -16.96 4.63
N GLU A 571 16.38 -17.67 5.39
CA GLU A 571 17.82 -17.44 5.41
C GLU A 571 18.47 -17.74 4.06
N LYS A 572 18.04 -18.83 3.43
CA LYS A 572 18.54 -19.23 2.11
C LYS A 572 18.01 -18.31 1.01
N ALA A 573 16.74 -17.93 1.08
CA ALA A 573 16.18 -16.93 0.19
C ALA A 573 16.96 -15.60 0.28
N LYS A 574 17.29 -15.16 1.49
CA LYS A 574 18.07 -13.94 1.75
C LYS A 574 19.46 -14.01 1.11
N GLU A 575 20.15 -15.14 1.21
CA GLU A 575 21.45 -15.36 0.54
C GLU A 575 21.33 -15.23 -0.98
N ILE A 576 20.31 -15.87 -1.58
CA ILE A 576 20.11 -15.86 -3.03
C ILE A 576 19.70 -14.46 -3.53
N TYR A 577 18.80 -13.76 -2.81
CA TYR A 577 18.48 -12.36 -3.16
C TYR A 577 19.72 -11.47 -3.06
N PHE A 578 20.58 -11.66 -2.06
CA PHE A 578 21.84 -10.92 -1.98
C PHE A 578 22.76 -11.21 -3.18
N GLN A 579 22.89 -12.47 -3.58
CA GLN A 579 23.63 -12.85 -4.79
C GLN A 579 23.05 -12.14 -6.02
N PHE A 580 21.73 -12.21 -6.20
CA PHE A 580 21.03 -11.59 -7.31
C PHE A 580 21.29 -10.08 -7.42
N LEU A 581 21.26 -9.36 -6.29
CA LEU A 581 21.54 -7.92 -6.25
C LEU A 581 22.97 -7.56 -6.70
N ASN A 582 23.93 -8.47 -6.53
CA ASN A 582 25.32 -8.26 -6.93
C ASN A 582 25.58 -8.68 -8.38
N GLU A 583 24.98 -9.80 -8.82
CA GLU A 583 25.25 -10.40 -10.14
C GLU A 583 24.40 -9.77 -11.26
N TYR A 584 23.17 -9.35 -10.96
CA TYR A 584 22.22 -8.85 -11.96
C TYR A 584 21.67 -7.45 -11.64
N PRO A 585 22.53 -6.42 -11.48
CA PRO A 585 22.11 -5.07 -11.10
C PRO A 585 21.21 -4.36 -12.13
N SER A 586 21.14 -4.89 -13.36
CA SER A 586 20.32 -4.34 -14.46
C SER A 586 19.03 -5.12 -14.70
N SER A 587 18.75 -6.17 -13.90
CA SER A 587 17.55 -7.00 -14.07
C SER A 587 16.27 -6.21 -13.81
N LEU A 588 15.18 -6.61 -14.48
CA LEU A 588 13.84 -6.08 -14.25
C LEU A 588 13.32 -6.35 -12.83
N TYR A 589 13.84 -7.37 -12.13
CA TYR A 589 13.43 -7.71 -10.76
C TYR A 589 14.28 -7.03 -9.66
N ILE A 590 15.19 -6.12 -10.02
CA ILE A 590 16.16 -5.56 -9.05
C ILE A 590 15.52 -4.86 -7.85
N ASP A 591 14.42 -4.14 -8.06
CA ASP A 591 13.75 -3.42 -6.98
C ASP A 591 12.94 -4.37 -6.09
N GLU A 592 12.25 -5.36 -6.67
CA GLU A 592 11.51 -6.38 -5.92
C GLU A 592 12.46 -7.27 -5.10
N ALA A 593 13.58 -7.70 -5.69
CA ALA A 593 14.62 -8.45 -4.99
C ALA A 593 15.20 -7.67 -3.80
N ARG A 594 15.38 -6.34 -3.95
CA ARG A 594 15.87 -5.47 -2.88
C ARG A 594 14.85 -5.35 -1.75
N GLU A 595 13.58 -5.21 -2.07
CA GLU A 595 12.50 -5.15 -1.09
C GLU A 595 12.39 -6.47 -0.31
N ASN A 596 12.39 -7.61 -1.00
CA ASN A 596 12.35 -8.93 -0.37
C ASN A 596 13.59 -9.18 0.51
N TYR A 597 14.78 -8.80 0.05
CA TYR A 597 16.00 -8.90 0.86
C TYR A 597 15.91 -8.07 2.15
N ARG A 598 15.43 -6.82 2.08
CA ARG A 598 15.25 -5.95 3.25
C ARG A 598 14.22 -6.49 4.22
N ARG A 599 13.10 -7.01 3.70
CA ARG A 599 12.08 -7.69 4.48
C ARG A 599 12.65 -8.88 5.23
N LEU A 600 13.40 -9.76 4.55
CA LEU A 600 14.02 -10.93 5.17
C LEU A 600 15.16 -10.59 6.14
N ARG A 601 15.76 -9.40 6.02
CA ARG A 601 16.78 -8.90 6.97
C ARG A 601 16.18 -8.32 8.25
N GLY A 602 14.89 -8.00 8.25
CA GLY A 602 14.21 -7.35 9.38
C GLY A 602 14.30 -5.82 9.35
N ASP A 603 14.59 -5.20 8.20
CA ASP A 603 14.68 -3.73 8.08
C ASP A 603 13.37 -3.01 8.38
N PHE A 604 12.25 -3.72 8.26
CA PHE A 604 10.92 -3.22 8.56
C PHE A 604 10.44 -3.65 9.97
N ASP A 605 11.26 -4.41 10.70
CA ASP A 605 10.95 -4.97 12.01
C ASP A 605 11.63 -4.20 13.16
N GLU A 606 12.42 -3.15 12.89
CA GLU A 606 13.08 -2.38 13.96
C GLU A 606 12.18 -1.27 14.56
N PRO A 607 11.97 -1.28 15.88
CA PRO A 607 11.32 -0.19 16.61
C PRO A 607 12.28 0.99 16.70
N SER A 608 11.88 2.17 16.22
CA SER A 608 12.61 3.39 16.53
C SER A 608 12.37 3.79 17.99
N LEU A 609 13.30 3.41 18.87
CA LEU A 609 13.57 4.06 20.16
C LEU A 609 15.07 4.39 20.21
N PRO A 610 15.45 5.51 20.84
CA PRO A 610 15.33 5.66 22.30
C PRO A 610 14.12 6.44 22.79
#